data_AF-A0A4S2TBJ2-F1
#
_entry.id   AF-A0A4S2TBJ2-F1
#
_cell.length_a   1.000
_cell.length_b   1.000
_cell.length_c   1.000
_cell.angle_alpha   90.00
_cell.angle_beta   90.00
_cell.angle_gamma   90.00
#
_symmetry.space_group_name_H-M   'P 1'
#
loop_
_entity.id
_entity.type
_entity.pdbx_description
1 polymer ?
#
loop_
_entity_poly.entity_id
_entity_poly.type
_entity_poly.pdbx_seq_one_letter_code
_entity_poly.pdbx_strand_id
1 'polypeptide(L)'
;MHRMTSTQARRMRRPVLQAAIDAGAKCVQADPDLFFRADGEPASTWQAQRAEAIRFCHGCPVRSACEELALRDGDGNDRIDDLVRGGRSGSELATLRVLQAQRLKAAITADEASDQEWSELATLAVELGSEARRMPTRSGGMPHQAELLSQQNERIAELAAKLAVVRTARRARTGWEVAA
;
A
#
# COMPACT_ATOMS: atom_id res chain seq x y z
N MET A 1 -12.75 -24.09 -5.26
CA MET A 1 -12.36 -22.68 -5.14
C MET A 1 -12.09 -22.36 -3.67
N HIS A 2 -10.83 -22.20 -3.27
CA HIS A 2 -10.50 -21.84 -1.88
C HIS A 2 -10.77 -20.35 -1.67
N ARG A 3 -11.82 -20.01 -0.93
CA ARG A 3 -12.17 -18.63 -0.60
C ARG A 3 -11.14 -18.09 0.39
N MET A 4 -10.40 -17.06 -0.01
CA MET A 4 -9.38 -16.42 0.83
C MET A 4 -10.02 -15.86 2.11
N THR A 5 -9.43 -16.18 3.26
CA THR A 5 -9.91 -15.69 4.57
C THR A 5 -9.59 -14.19 4.73
N SER A 6 -10.35 -13.47 5.56
CA SER A 6 -10.11 -12.05 5.84
C SER A 6 -8.70 -11.77 6.40
N THR A 7 -8.15 -12.69 7.18
CA THR A 7 -6.78 -12.64 7.69
C THR A 7 -5.73 -12.80 6.58
N GLN A 8 -5.95 -13.72 5.64
CA GLN A 8 -5.09 -13.85 4.46
C GLN A 8 -5.17 -12.58 3.60
N ALA A 9 -6.37 -12.02 3.40
CA ALA A 9 -6.55 -10.77 2.66
C ALA A 9 -5.80 -9.59 3.31
N ARG A 10 -5.80 -9.48 4.65
CA ARG A 10 -5.07 -8.43 5.39
C ARG A 10 -3.55 -8.58 5.28
N ARG A 11 -3.03 -9.81 5.36
CA ARG A 11 -1.60 -10.09 5.22
C ARG A 11 -1.07 -9.81 3.81
N MET A 12 -1.97 -9.83 2.83
CA MET A 12 -1.67 -9.57 1.43
C MET A 12 -1.91 -8.11 1.01
N ARG A 13 -2.09 -7.16 1.94
CA ARG A 13 -2.21 -5.73 1.57
C ARG A 13 -0.85 -5.14 1.22
N ARG A 14 -0.79 -4.27 0.22
CA ARG A 14 0.47 -3.66 -0.24
C ARG A 14 1.35 -3.08 0.88
N PRO A 15 0.83 -2.27 1.83
CA PRO A 15 1.66 -1.74 2.93
C PRO A 15 2.17 -2.81 3.90
N VAL A 16 1.41 -3.89 4.10
CA VAL A 16 1.81 -5.01 4.97
C VAL A 16 2.92 -5.82 4.30
N LEU A 17 2.82 -6.03 2.98
CA LEU A 17 3.88 -6.66 2.19
C LEU A 17 5.17 -5.82 2.22
N GLN A 18 5.06 -4.50 2.01
CA GLN A 18 6.19 -3.58 2.08
C GLN A 18 6.84 -3.60 3.46
N ALA A 19 6.06 -3.48 4.55
CA ALA A 19 6.60 -3.52 5.91
C ALA A 19 7.30 -4.86 6.23
N ALA A 20 6.77 -5.98 5.73
CA ALA A 20 7.44 -7.27 5.88
C ALA A 20 8.79 -7.29 5.12
N ILE A 21 8.84 -6.76 3.90
CA ILE A 21 10.06 -6.64 3.10
C ILE A 21 11.08 -5.75 3.82
N ASP A 22 10.68 -4.56 4.26
CA ASP A 22 11.55 -3.60 4.95
C ASP A 22 12.17 -4.21 6.22
N ALA A 23 11.40 -5.04 6.95
CA ALA A 23 11.85 -5.67 8.18
C ALA A 23 12.68 -6.95 7.97
N GLY A 24 12.57 -7.62 6.82
CA GLY A 24 13.04 -9.01 6.66
C GLY A 24 13.79 -9.33 5.37
N ALA A 25 13.97 -8.37 4.46
CA ALA A 25 14.69 -8.59 3.21
C ALA A 25 16.19 -8.76 3.44
N LYS A 26 16.72 -9.94 3.09
CA LYS A 26 18.17 -10.22 3.18
C LYS A 26 19.01 -9.37 2.22
N CYS A 27 18.44 -8.90 1.12
CA CYS A 27 19.16 -8.12 0.11
C CYS A 27 19.50 -6.69 0.55
N VAL A 28 18.99 -6.22 1.70
CA VAL A 28 19.31 -4.87 2.23
C VAL A 28 20.82 -4.66 2.46
N GLN A 29 21.56 -5.73 2.75
CA GLN A 29 23.01 -5.71 2.96
C GLN A 29 23.81 -6.23 1.75
N ALA A 30 23.12 -6.66 0.69
CA ALA A 30 23.76 -7.16 -0.51
C ALA A 30 24.08 -6.00 -1.47
N ASP A 31 25.01 -6.25 -2.38
CA ASP A 31 25.29 -5.33 -3.49
C ASP A 31 24.03 -5.22 -4.38
N PRO A 32 23.46 -4.01 -4.60
CA PRO A 32 22.35 -3.82 -5.50
C PRO A 32 22.63 -4.33 -6.92
N ASP A 33 23.87 -4.21 -7.39
CA ASP A 33 24.24 -4.59 -8.74
C ASP A 33 23.99 -6.09 -8.97
N LEU A 34 24.07 -6.94 -7.94
CA LEU A 34 23.70 -8.36 -8.05
C LEU A 34 22.30 -8.58 -8.66
N PHE A 35 21.35 -7.68 -8.39
CA PHE A 35 19.95 -7.83 -8.78
C PHE A 35 19.57 -7.09 -10.06
N PHE A 36 20.46 -6.27 -10.61
CA PHE A 36 20.19 -5.46 -11.80
C PHE A 36 21.29 -5.65 -12.85
N ARG A 37 20.89 -5.78 -14.10
CA ARG A 37 21.83 -5.85 -15.21
C ARG A 37 22.43 -4.47 -15.46
N ALA A 38 23.74 -4.39 -15.59
CA ALA A 38 24.40 -3.14 -15.94
C ALA A 38 24.20 -2.78 -17.42
N ASP A 39 24.28 -1.49 -17.74
CA ASP A 39 24.21 -1.01 -19.12
C ASP A 39 25.35 -1.61 -19.96
N GLY A 40 24.99 -2.20 -21.10
CA GLY A 40 25.95 -2.84 -22.00
C GLY A 40 26.53 -4.17 -21.49
N GLU A 41 26.06 -4.68 -20.36
CA GLU A 41 26.54 -5.96 -19.83
C GLU A 41 26.25 -7.10 -20.82
N PRO A 42 27.24 -7.96 -21.15
CA PRO A 42 27.01 -9.11 -22.00
C PRO A 42 25.95 -10.05 -21.42
N ALA A 43 25.07 -10.57 -22.27
CA ALA A 43 23.98 -11.45 -21.84
C ALA A 43 24.45 -12.70 -21.08
N SER A 44 25.62 -13.24 -21.43
CA SER A 44 26.22 -14.39 -20.74
C SER A 44 26.67 -14.06 -19.31
N THR A 45 27.20 -12.86 -19.09
CA THR A 45 27.59 -12.39 -17.75
C THR A 45 26.34 -12.20 -16.90
N TRP A 46 25.35 -11.51 -17.45
CA TRP A 46 24.08 -11.30 -16.78
C TRP A 46 23.39 -12.63 -16.46
N GLN A 47 23.44 -13.62 -17.34
CA GLN A 47 22.82 -14.92 -17.09
C GLN A 47 23.40 -15.62 -15.84
N ALA A 48 24.72 -15.54 -15.63
CA ALA A 48 25.36 -16.11 -14.46
C ALA A 48 24.99 -15.35 -13.18
N GLN A 49 25.04 -14.02 -13.24
CA GLN A 49 24.67 -13.12 -12.14
C GLN A 49 23.19 -13.26 -11.75
N ARG A 50 22.29 -13.29 -12.73
CA ARG A 50 20.86 -13.55 -12.55
C ARG A 50 20.60 -14.85 -11.82
N ALA A 51 21.30 -15.92 -12.20
CA ALA A 51 21.17 -17.21 -11.52
C ALA A 51 21.62 -17.14 -10.06
N GLU A 52 22.65 -16.35 -9.77
CA GLU A 52 23.10 -16.08 -8.40
C GLU A 52 22.08 -15.26 -7.60
N ALA A 53 21.57 -14.17 -8.16
CA ALA A 53 20.53 -13.35 -7.55
C ALA A 53 19.26 -14.16 -7.23
N ILE A 54 18.84 -15.03 -8.15
CA ILE A 54 17.70 -15.95 -7.93
C ILE A 54 17.98 -16.89 -6.75
N ARG A 55 19.16 -17.52 -6.69
CA ARG A 55 19.56 -18.35 -5.54
C ARG A 55 19.55 -17.56 -4.23
N PHE A 56 20.06 -16.33 -4.24
CA PHE A 56 20.03 -15.45 -3.09
C PHE A 56 18.60 -15.18 -2.61
N CYS A 57 17.70 -14.83 -3.54
CA CYS A 57 16.29 -14.61 -3.23
C CYS A 57 15.58 -15.86 -2.69
N HIS A 58 15.94 -17.07 -3.14
CA HIS A 58 15.38 -18.31 -2.60
C HIS A 58 15.69 -18.53 -1.11
N GLY A 59 16.80 -17.98 -0.62
CA GLY A 59 17.15 -17.99 0.81
C GLY A 59 16.46 -16.89 1.63
N CYS A 60 15.68 -16.00 1.03
CA CYS A 60 15.08 -14.85 1.69
C CYS A 60 13.71 -15.20 2.33
N PRO A 61 13.49 -14.93 3.64
CA PRO A 61 12.25 -15.29 4.32
C PRO A 61 11.03 -14.54 3.80
N VAL A 62 11.24 -13.36 3.21
CA VAL A 62 10.19 -12.49 2.66
C VAL A 62 10.06 -12.60 1.14
N ARG A 63 10.65 -13.64 0.53
CA ARG A 63 10.66 -13.85 -0.93
C ARG A 63 9.25 -13.80 -1.53
N SER A 64 8.28 -14.49 -0.94
CA SER A 64 6.91 -14.54 -1.45
C SER A 64 6.21 -13.18 -1.38
N ALA A 65 6.47 -12.40 -0.32
CA ALA A 65 5.95 -11.04 -0.21
C ALA A 65 6.59 -10.12 -1.26
N CYS A 66 7.89 -10.26 -1.49
CA CYS A 66 8.62 -9.52 -2.51
C CYS A 66 8.16 -9.88 -3.94
N GLU A 67 7.93 -11.17 -4.24
CA GLU A 67 7.36 -11.63 -5.51
C GLU A 67 5.95 -11.05 -5.72
N GLU A 68 5.07 -11.14 -4.73
CA GLU A 68 3.72 -10.58 -4.82
C GLU A 68 3.74 -9.07 -5.07
N LEU A 69 4.61 -8.33 -4.38
CA LEU A 69 4.72 -6.89 -4.55
C LEU A 69 5.26 -6.54 -5.94
N ALA A 70 6.28 -7.26 -6.42
CA ALA A 70 6.83 -7.08 -7.76
C ALA A 70 5.77 -7.28 -8.86
N LEU A 71 4.91 -8.29 -8.70
CA LEU A 71 3.81 -8.55 -9.63
C LEU A 71 2.75 -7.44 -9.62
N ARG A 72 2.49 -6.82 -8.46
CA ARG A 72 1.51 -5.71 -8.35
C ARG A 72 2.07 -4.39 -8.86
N ASP A 73 3.34 -4.11 -8.56
CA ASP A 73 4.02 -2.88 -8.96
C ASP A 73 4.39 -2.89 -10.46
N GLY A 74 4.26 -4.04 -11.13
CA GLY A 74 4.43 -4.17 -12.57
C GLY A 74 5.86 -4.44 -13.01
N ASP A 75 6.71 -4.93 -12.11
CA ASP A 75 8.12 -5.13 -12.39
C ASP A 75 8.39 -6.17 -13.47
N GLY A 76 9.54 -6.00 -14.11
CA GLY A 76 10.02 -6.84 -15.17
C GLY A 76 9.41 -6.51 -16.52
N ASN A 77 10.04 -7.02 -17.57
CA ASN A 77 9.63 -6.83 -18.95
C ASN A 77 9.81 -8.16 -19.69
N ASP A 78 8.93 -8.49 -20.63
CA ASP A 78 9.02 -9.71 -21.44
C ASP A 78 10.16 -9.64 -22.48
N ARG A 79 10.57 -8.42 -22.84
CA ARG A 79 11.61 -8.13 -23.85
C ARG A 79 12.94 -7.71 -23.25
N ILE A 80 12.93 -7.26 -22.00
CA ILE A 80 14.13 -6.76 -21.32
C ILE A 80 14.34 -7.61 -20.06
N ASP A 81 15.49 -8.29 -20.04
CA ASP A 81 15.95 -9.08 -18.91
C ASP A 81 17.05 -8.28 -18.21
N ASP A 82 16.63 -7.44 -17.28
CA ASP A 82 17.43 -6.43 -16.60
C ASP A 82 17.37 -6.50 -15.07
N LEU A 83 16.52 -7.37 -14.50
CA LEU A 83 16.34 -7.43 -13.06
C LEU A 83 15.98 -8.81 -12.53
N VAL A 84 16.24 -8.99 -11.23
CA VAL A 84 15.72 -10.08 -10.39
C VAL A 84 15.00 -9.50 -9.19
N ARG A 85 13.72 -9.87 -9.01
CA ARG A 85 12.95 -9.52 -7.80
C ARG A 85 12.06 -10.69 -7.39
N GLY A 86 11.94 -10.93 -6.08
CA GLY A 86 11.15 -12.06 -5.57
C GLY A 86 11.69 -13.46 -5.95
N GLY A 87 12.93 -13.55 -6.43
CA GLY A 87 13.51 -14.79 -6.95
C GLY A 87 12.99 -15.17 -8.34
N ARG A 88 12.61 -14.17 -9.13
CA ARG A 88 12.15 -14.30 -10.52
C ARG A 88 12.93 -13.33 -11.39
N SER A 89 13.21 -13.70 -12.64
CA SER A 89 13.67 -12.75 -13.65
C SER A 89 12.56 -11.77 -14.04
N GLY A 90 12.92 -10.67 -14.70
CA GLY A 90 11.94 -9.74 -15.27
C GLY A 90 10.93 -10.40 -16.22
N SER A 91 11.39 -11.32 -17.08
CA SER A 91 10.54 -12.05 -18.02
C SER A 91 9.61 -13.07 -17.36
N GLU A 92 10.06 -13.72 -16.28
CA GLU A 92 9.22 -14.59 -15.47
C GLU A 92 8.12 -13.81 -14.75
N LEU A 93 8.45 -12.63 -14.20
CA LEU A 93 7.46 -11.73 -13.60
C LEU A 93 6.42 -11.26 -14.62
N ALA A 94 6.85 -10.87 -15.82
CA ALA A 94 5.94 -10.48 -16.90
C ALA A 94 4.99 -11.63 -17.28
N THR A 95 5.53 -12.85 -17.42
CA THR A 95 4.73 -14.05 -17.72
C THR A 95 3.70 -14.34 -16.62
N LEU A 96 4.12 -14.29 -15.35
CA LEU A 96 3.23 -14.51 -14.21
C LEU A 96 2.15 -13.45 -14.09
N ARG A 97 2.46 -12.18 -14.40
CA ARG A 97 1.46 -11.11 -14.42
C ARG A 97 0.34 -11.40 -15.42
N VAL A 98 0.68 -11.90 -16.61
CA VAL A 98 -0.32 -12.33 -17.60
C VAL A 98 -1.15 -13.49 -17.09
N LEU A 99 -0.51 -14.54 -16.57
CA LEU A 99 -1.20 -15.73 -16.05
C LEU A 99 -2.13 -15.41 -14.86
N GLN A 100 -1.80 -14.39 -14.06
CA GLN A 100 -2.52 -14.03 -12.84
C GLN A 100 -3.25 -12.69 -12.96
N ALA A 101 -3.46 -12.17 -14.17
CA ALA A 101 -3.94 -10.82 -14.41
C ALA A 101 -5.23 -10.48 -13.65
N GLN A 102 -6.20 -11.40 -13.61
CA GLN A 102 -7.47 -11.18 -12.89
C GLN A 102 -7.27 -11.09 -11.37
N ARG A 103 -6.44 -11.98 -10.79
CA ARG A 103 -6.13 -11.98 -9.35
C ARG A 103 -5.40 -10.71 -8.95
N LEU A 104 -4.40 -10.31 -9.75
CA LEU A 104 -3.61 -9.10 -9.52
C LEU A 104 -4.48 -7.86 -9.65
N LYS A 105 -5.33 -7.76 -10.68
CA LYS A 105 -6.29 -6.66 -10.83
C LYS A 105 -7.18 -6.53 -9.59
N ALA A 106 -7.74 -7.63 -9.10
CA ALA A 106 -8.56 -7.61 -7.89
C ALA A 106 -7.77 -7.17 -6.65
N ALA A 107 -6.51 -7.60 -6.51
CA ALA A 107 -5.64 -7.21 -5.40
C ALA A 107 -5.28 -5.71 -5.46
N ILE A 108 -4.90 -5.20 -6.63
CA ILE A 108 -4.57 -3.79 -6.86
C ILE A 108 -5.79 -2.91 -6.58
N THR A 109 -6.97 -3.24 -7.12
CA THR A 109 -8.21 -2.49 -6.83
C THR A 109 -8.56 -2.49 -5.34
N ALA A 110 -8.28 -3.58 -4.61
CA ALA A 110 -8.49 -3.62 -3.17
C ALA A 110 -7.48 -2.76 -2.39
N ASP A 111 -6.23 -2.68 -2.86
CA ASP A 111 -5.23 -1.77 -2.32
C ASP A 111 -5.63 -0.31 -2.58
N GLU A 112 -5.96 0.07 -3.82
CA GLU A 112 -6.42 1.41 -4.21
C GLU A 112 -7.64 1.88 -3.41
N ALA A 113 -8.64 1.00 -3.24
CA ALA A 113 -9.81 1.30 -2.42
C ALA A 113 -9.45 1.53 -0.94
N SER A 114 -8.47 0.79 -0.42
CA SER A 114 -7.98 0.98 0.94
C SER A 114 -7.23 2.30 1.08
N ASP A 115 -6.41 2.67 0.10
CA ASP A 115 -5.64 3.91 0.10
C ASP A 115 -6.56 5.14 -0.01
N GLN A 116 -7.60 5.05 -0.86
CA GLN A 116 -8.63 6.09 -0.96
C GLN A 116 -9.38 6.29 0.38
N GLU A 117 -9.78 5.19 1.03
CA GLU A 117 -10.42 5.24 2.35
C GLU A 117 -9.52 5.88 3.41
N TRP A 118 -8.22 5.54 3.42
CA TRP A 118 -7.26 6.14 4.34
C TRP A 118 -7.03 7.63 4.07
N SER A 119 -6.95 8.01 2.80
CA SER A 119 -6.83 9.42 2.38
C SER A 119 -8.03 10.25 2.81
N GLU A 120 -9.26 9.70 2.65
CA GLU A 120 -10.49 10.33 3.11
C GLU A 120 -10.50 10.50 4.64
N LEU A 121 -10.13 9.46 5.39
CA LEU A 121 -10.03 9.52 6.86
C LEU A 121 -9.00 10.55 7.33
N ALA A 122 -7.85 10.62 6.68
CA ALA A 122 -6.80 11.58 7.00
C ALA A 122 -7.26 13.02 6.71
N THR A 123 -7.87 13.25 5.55
CA THR A 123 -8.42 14.55 5.16
C THR A 123 -9.47 15.04 6.16
N LEU A 124 -10.46 14.20 6.48
CA LEU A 124 -11.50 14.53 7.46
C LEU A 124 -10.92 14.82 8.86
N ALA A 125 -9.90 14.08 9.29
CA ALA A 125 -9.25 14.30 10.57
C ALA A 125 -8.48 15.63 10.61
N VAL A 126 -7.80 16.00 9.51
CA VAL A 126 -7.10 17.27 9.37
C VAL A 126 -8.09 18.44 9.34
N GLU A 127 -9.18 18.33 8.58
CA GLU A 127 -10.24 19.34 8.54
C GLU A 127 -10.87 19.54 9.91
N LEU A 128 -11.25 18.47 10.60
CA LEU A 128 -11.81 18.51 11.95
C LEU A 128 -10.85 19.20 12.93
N GLY A 129 -9.57 18.81 12.91
CA GLY A 129 -8.56 19.41 13.77
C GLY A 129 -8.31 20.89 13.46
N SER A 130 -8.37 21.28 12.18
CA SER A 130 -8.20 22.66 11.75
C SER A 130 -9.39 23.53 12.15
N GLU A 131 -10.61 23.04 11.95
CA GLU A 131 -11.83 23.75 12.36
C GLU A 131 -11.91 23.89 13.88
N ALA A 132 -11.56 22.83 14.64
CA ALA A 132 -11.55 22.88 16.11
C ALA A 132 -10.51 23.86 16.68
N ARG A 133 -9.40 24.10 15.97
CA ARG A 133 -8.38 25.09 16.35
C ARG A 133 -8.66 26.49 15.83
N ARG A 134 -9.63 26.66 14.91
CA ARG A 134 -9.98 27.97 14.36
C ARG A 134 -10.51 28.84 15.50
N MET A 135 -9.92 30.01 15.69
CA MET A 135 -10.45 31.00 16.63
C MET A 135 -11.35 31.96 15.84
N PRO A 136 -12.66 32.03 16.12
CA PRO A 136 -13.50 33.06 15.51
C PRO A 136 -12.95 34.43 15.89
N THR A 137 -12.68 35.29 14.91
CA THR A 137 -12.09 36.61 15.15
C THR A 137 -13.05 37.48 15.98
N ARG A 138 -12.50 38.25 16.94
CA ARG A 138 -13.25 39.17 17.83
C ARG A 138 -13.84 40.41 17.10
N SER A 139 -13.90 40.40 15.79
CA SER A 139 -14.37 41.51 14.97
C SER A 139 -15.89 41.41 14.80
N GLY A 140 -16.63 42.04 15.73
CA GLY A 140 -18.09 42.03 15.78
C GLY A 140 -18.56 41.83 17.23
N GLY A 141 -19.60 42.54 17.66
CA GLY A 141 -20.09 42.47 19.04
C GLY A 141 -20.53 41.06 19.49
N MET A 142 -20.83 40.90 20.79
CA MET A 142 -21.15 39.61 21.43
C MET A 142 -22.15 38.70 20.66
N PRO A 143 -23.25 39.21 20.07
CA PRO A 143 -24.18 38.36 19.32
C PRO A 143 -23.55 37.70 18.08
N HIS A 144 -22.71 38.43 17.36
CA HIS A 144 -22.00 37.93 16.18
C HIS A 144 -20.97 36.85 16.56
N GLN A 145 -20.33 36.99 17.73
CA GLN A 145 -19.41 35.97 18.23
C GLN A 145 -20.12 34.66 18.59
N ALA A 146 -21.31 34.73 19.22
CA ALA A 146 -22.10 33.55 19.54
C ALA A 146 -22.56 32.80 18.28
N GLU A 147 -22.95 33.54 17.24
CA GLU A 147 -23.31 32.98 15.94
C GLU A 147 -22.13 32.26 15.26
N LEU A 148 -20.95 32.90 15.22
CA LEU A 148 -19.75 32.27 14.66
C LEU A 148 -19.33 30.99 15.40
N LEU A 149 -19.49 30.95 16.73
CA LEU A 149 -19.23 29.75 17.53
C LEU A 149 -20.26 28.65 17.25
N SER A 150 -21.54 28.99 17.06
CA SER A 150 -22.57 28.00 16.68
C SER A 150 -22.23 27.36 15.33
N GLN A 151 -21.92 28.19 14.32
CA GLN A 151 -21.55 27.71 12.98
C GLN A 151 -20.30 26.81 13.02
N GLN A 152 -19.29 27.18 13.81
CA GLN A 152 -18.10 26.36 14.03
C GLN A 152 -18.45 25.01 14.66
N ASN A 153 -19.25 25.00 15.73
CA ASN A 153 -19.65 23.78 16.42
C ASN A 153 -20.48 22.86 15.51
N GLU A 154 -21.38 23.41 14.71
CA GLU A 154 -22.12 22.67 13.69
C GLU A 154 -21.19 22.02 12.67
N ARG A 155 -20.19 22.76 12.19
CA ARG A 155 -19.19 22.21 11.24
C ARG A 155 -18.34 21.11 11.86
N ILE A 156 -17.92 21.28 13.12
CA ILE A 156 -17.20 20.25 13.87
C ILE A 156 -18.05 18.98 14.01
N ALA A 157 -19.32 19.12 14.36
CA ALA A 157 -20.25 18.00 14.49
C ALA A 157 -20.46 17.27 13.15
N GLU A 158 -20.60 18.02 12.06
CA GLU A 158 -20.72 17.46 10.70
C GLU A 158 -19.47 16.64 10.31
N LEU A 159 -18.27 17.20 10.50
CA LEU A 159 -17.01 16.53 10.19
C LEU A 159 -16.80 15.27 11.05
N ALA A 160 -17.13 15.35 12.34
CA ALA A 160 -17.07 14.21 13.25
C ALA A 160 -18.04 13.09 12.83
N ALA A 161 -19.26 13.45 12.39
CA ALA A 161 -20.24 12.49 11.89
C ALA A 161 -19.74 11.78 10.61
N LYS A 162 -19.19 12.53 9.65
CA LYS A 162 -18.58 11.94 8.43
C LYS A 162 -17.46 10.98 8.78
N LEU A 163 -16.56 11.37 9.68
CA LEU A 163 -15.45 10.53 10.13
C LEU A 163 -15.97 9.23 10.80
N ALA A 164 -17.03 9.32 11.60
CA ALA A 164 -17.66 8.17 12.24
C ALA A 164 -18.27 7.20 11.21
N VAL A 165 -18.97 7.70 10.19
CA VAL A 165 -19.54 6.88 9.11
C VAL A 165 -18.45 6.07 8.39
N VAL A 166 -17.36 6.74 7.96
CA VAL A 166 -16.26 6.07 7.25
C VAL A 166 -15.59 5.02 8.15
N ARG A 167 -15.36 5.33 9.43
CA ARG A 167 -14.79 4.38 10.41
C ARG A 167 -15.69 3.18 10.66
N THR A 168 -17.00 3.38 10.78
CA THR A 168 -17.96 2.29 11.00
C THR A 168 -18.03 1.38 9.78
N ALA A 169 -18.16 1.94 8.57
CA ALA A 169 -18.16 1.17 7.33
C ALA A 169 -16.86 0.35 7.15
N ARG A 170 -15.73 0.93 7.57
CA ARG A 170 -14.43 0.23 7.59
C ARG A 170 -14.39 -0.94 8.57
N ARG A 171 -14.88 -0.75 9.81
CA ARG A 171 -14.95 -1.81 10.83
C ARG A 171 -15.84 -2.95 10.36
N ALA A 172 -17.00 -2.63 9.77
CA ALA A 172 -17.91 -3.57 9.14
C ALA A 172 -17.21 -4.48 8.12
N ARG A 173 -16.59 -3.86 7.10
CA ARG A 173 -15.87 -4.58 6.04
C ARG A 173 -14.72 -5.44 6.56
N THR A 174 -14.09 -5.05 7.65
CA THR A 174 -12.92 -5.74 8.21
C THR A 174 -13.27 -6.75 9.30
N GLY A 175 -14.56 -6.94 9.61
CA GLY A 175 -15.04 -7.92 10.59
C GLY A 175 -14.82 -7.52 12.05
N TRP A 176 -14.74 -6.23 12.35
CA TRP A 176 -14.53 -5.70 13.71
C TRP A 176 -15.84 -5.31 14.42
N GLU A 177 -16.99 -5.73 13.92
CA GLU A 177 -18.30 -5.35 14.48
C GLU A 177 -18.59 -6.00 15.85
N VAL A 178 -17.86 -7.03 16.26
CA VAL A 178 -18.16 -7.83 17.48
C VAL A 178 -17.46 -7.32 18.75
N ALA A 179 -16.86 -6.13 18.73
CA ALA A 179 -16.24 -5.54 19.92
C ALA A 179 -16.83 -4.16 20.22
N ALA A 180 -18.06 -4.16 20.72
CA ALA A 180 -18.67 -3.07 21.48
C ALA A 180 -19.71 -3.67 22.43
#